data_AF-A0A010YJE3-F1
#
_entry.id   AF-A0A010YJE3-F1
#
_cell.length_a   1.000
_cell.length_b   1.000
_cell.length_c   1.000
_cell.angle_alpha   90.00
_cell.angle_beta   90.00
_cell.angle_gamma   90.00
#
_symmetry.space_group_name_H-M   'P 1'
#
loop_
_entity.id
_entity.type
_entity.pdbx_description
1 polymer ?
#
loop_
_entity_poly.entity_id
_entity_poly.type
_entity_poly.pdbx_seq_one_letter_code
_entity_poly.pdbx_strand_id
1 'polypeptide(L)' 'MPEPPRPEQPSDDKVLRGLVGAGPSQLSTHAALRARDASQPTDEDLAEAERDLVLVRRRYVPTQNLPPGIKPAN' A
#
# COMPACT_ATOMS: atom_id res chain seq x y z
N MET A 1 -42.89 16.30 -20.67
CA MET A 1 -41.42 16.24 -20.87
C MET A 1 -40.81 15.74 -19.57
N PRO A 2 -40.19 14.55 -19.51
CA PRO A 2 -39.44 14.14 -18.32
C PRO A 2 -38.14 14.96 -18.21
N GLU A 3 -37.79 15.35 -17.00
CA GLU A 3 -36.63 16.18 -16.64
C GLU A 3 -35.29 15.45 -16.93
N PRO A 4 -34.22 16.14 -17.39
CA PRO A 4 -32.91 15.52 -17.56
C PRO A 4 -32.33 15.03 -16.22
N PRO A 5 -31.57 13.93 -16.21
CA PRO A 5 -30.98 13.40 -14.99
C PRO A 5 -30.02 14.40 -14.37
N ARG A 6 -30.20 14.65 -13.07
CA ARG A 6 -29.36 15.55 -12.27
C ARG A 6 -27.92 14.98 -12.23
N PRO A 7 -26.86 15.80 -12.36
CA PRO A 7 -25.49 15.31 -12.23
C PRO A 7 -25.31 14.66 -10.86
N GLU A 8 -24.86 13.41 -10.84
CA GLU A 8 -24.62 12.66 -9.61
C GLU A 8 -23.60 13.43 -8.75
N GLN A 9 -24.07 13.92 -7.59
CA GLN A 9 -23.19 14.48 -6.58
C GLN A 9 -22.25 13.36 -6.13
N PRO A 10 -20.92 13.57 -6.12
CA PRO A 10 -20.00 12.57 -5.58
C PRO A 10 -20.42 12.26 -4.15
N SER A 11 -20.60 10.98 -3.83
CA SER A 11 -21.03 10.57 -2.49
C SER A 11 -20.09 11.13 -1.43
N ASP A 12 -20.65 11.53 -0.29
CA ASP A 12 -19.90 12.08 0.83
C ASP A 12 -18.75 11.16 1.25
N ASP A 13 -18.91 9.84 1.07
CA ASP A 13 -17.85 8.84 1.28
C ASP A 13 -16.60 9.07 0.40
N LYS A 14 -16.75 9.52 -0.85
CA LYS A 14 -15.62 9.85 -1.73
C LYS A 14 -14.91 11.11 -1.25
N VAL A 15 -15.65 12.10 -0.75
CA VAL A 15 -15.11 13.37 -0.24
C VAL A 15 -14.38 13.15 1.09
N LEU A 16 -14.99 12.41 2.02
CA LEU A 16 -14.43 12.09 3.33
C LEU A 16 -13.18 11.21 3.23
N ARG A 17 -13.13 10.29 2.26
CA ARG A 17 -11.93 9.48 1.97
C ARG A 17 -10.76 10.32 1.43
N GLY A 18 -11.03 11.49 0.83
CA GLY A 18 -10.01 12.47 0.47
C GLY A 18 -9.49 13.31 1.66
N LEU A 19 -10.30 13.44 2.72
CA LEU A 19 -9.98 14.24 3.92
C LEU A 19 -9.25 13.43 5.00
N VAL A 20 -9.55 12.13 5.13
CA VAL A 20 -8.94 11.25 6.14
C VAL A 20 -7.73 10.52 5.55
N GLY A 21 -6.56 11.17 5.60
CA GLY A 21 -5.28 10.49 5.82
C GLY A 21 -4.81 9.45 4.80
N ALA A 22 -5.09 9.65 3.52
CA ALA A 22 -4.24 9.28 2.38
C ALA A 22 -5.00 9.73 1.14
N GLY A 23 -4.79 10.97 0.72
CA GLY A 23 -5.29 11.44 -0.57
C GLY A 23 -4.89 10.46 -1.69
N PRO A 24 -5.48 10.58 -2.89
CA PRO A 24 -5.13 9.71 -4.00
C PRO A 24 -3.61 9.67 -4.18
N SER A 25 -3.06 8.46 -4.36
CA SER A 25 -1.62 8.26 -4.59
C SER A 25 -1.12 9.28 -5.61
N GLN A 26 -0.08 10.03 -5.26
CA GLN A 26 0.55 11.00 -6.17
C GLN A 26 1.26 10.32 -7.35
N LEU A 27 1.47 9.01 -7.26
CA LEU A 27 2.07 8.18 -8.31
C LEU A 27 1.03 7.26 -8.92
N SER A 28 1.04 7.15 -10.26
CA SER A 28 0.35 6.05 -10.94
C SER A 28 0.97 4.71 -10.55
N THR A 29 0.21 3.62 -10.66
CA THR A 29 0.72 2.27 -10.33
C THR A 29 2.00 1.95 -11.09
N HIS A 30 2.08 2.29 -12.38
CA HIS A 30 3.27 2.05 -13.19
C HIS A 30 4.47 2.87 -12.68
N ALA A 31 4.28 4.14 -12.34
CA ALA A 31 5.34 4.97 -11.78
C ALA A 31 5.83 4.44 -10.43
N ALA A 32 4.90 3.99 -9.57
CA ALA A 32 5.23 3.39 -8.28
C ALA A 32 6.05 2.10 -8.41
N LEU A 33 5.68 1.22 -9.36
CA LEU A 33 6.45 0.00 -9.62
C LEU A 33 7.87 0.33 -10.12
N ARG A 34 8.01 1.27 -11.05
CA ARG A 34 9.32 1.69 -11.54
C ARG A 34 10.18 2.36 -10.46
N ALA A 35 9.56 3.13 -9.57
CA ALA A 35 10.26 3.71 -8.43
C ALA A 35 10.82 2.62 -7.50
N ARG A 36 10.05 1.56 -7.23
CA ARG A 36 10.53 0.39 -6.46
C ARG A 36 11.70 -0.31 -7.12
N ASP A 37 11.65 -0.48 -8.44
CA ASP A 37 12.74 -1.11 -9.20
C ASP A 37 14.02 -0.26 -9.14
N ALA A 38 13.88 1.07 -9.23
CA ALA A 38 15.00 2.00 -9.16
C ALA A 38 15.58 2.12 -7.75
N SER A 39 14.77 1.87 -6.71
CA SER A 39 15.18 1.95 -5.31
C SER A 39 15.59 0.59 -4.73
N GLN A 40 16.02 -0.36 -5.57
CA GLN A 40 16.51 -1.64 -5.06
C GLN A 40 17.76 -1.40 -4.18
N PRO A 41 17.77 -1.92 -2.93
CA PRO A 41 18.92 -1.82 -2.05
C PRO A 41 20.17 -2.47 -2.69
N THR A 42 21.32 -1.87 -2.45
CA THR A 42 22.62 -2.43 -2.82
C THR A 42 23.07 -3.49 -1.81
N ASP A 43 24.09 -4.26 -2.17
CA ASP A 43 24.69 -5.23 -1.24
C ASP A 43 25.32 -4.57 0.00
N GLU A 44 25.83 -3.33 -0.15
CA GLU A 44 26.37 -2.55 0.96
C GLU A 44 25.26 -2.12 1.92
N ASP A 45 24.11 -1.66 1.39
CA ASP A 45 22.93 -1.32 2.20
C ASP A 45 22.45 -2.54 3.01
N LEU A 46 22.48 -3.72 2.39
CA LEU A 46 22.12 -4.97 3.06
C LEU A 46 23.12 -5.35 4.16
N ALA A 47 24.42 -5.17 3.92
CA ALA A 47 25.46 -5.44 4.91
C ALA A 47 25.45 -4.46 6.10
N GLU A 48 25.11 -3.19 5.86
CA GLU A 48 24.85 -2.21 6.92
C GLU A 48 23.61 -2.59 7.71
N ALA A 49 22.51 -2.90 7.03
CA ALA A 49 21.26 -3.32 7.66
C ALA A 49 21.42 -4.56 8.55
N GLU A 50 22.22 -5.56 8.12
CA GLU A 50 22.50 -6.76 8.91
C GLU A 50 23.26 -6.46 10.20
N ARG A 51 24.16 -5.46 10.18
CA ARG A 51 24.93 -5.06 11.36
C ARG A 51 24.09 -4.24 12.34
N ASP A 52 23.25 -3.34 11.82
CA ASP A 52 22.69 -2.24 12.62
C ASP A 52 21.19 -2.39 12.96
N LEU A 53 20.42 -3.12 12.15
CA LEU A 53 18.96 -3.22 12.36
C LEU A 53 18.57 -4.35 13.30
N VAL A 54 17.83 -4.01 14.37
CA VAL A 54 17.22 -4.98 15.28
C VAL A 54 15.80 -5.34 14.82
N LEU A 55 15.62 -6.55 14.26
CA LEU A 55 14.32 -7.04 13.80
C LEU A 55 13.45 -7.58 14.97
N VAL A 56 12.38 -6.87 15.31
CA VAL A 56 11.42 -7.30 16.34
C VAL A 56 10.21 -8.02 15.74
N ARG A 57 10.11 -9.34 15.93
CA ARG A 57 9.05 -10.20 15.35
C ARG A 57 7.89 -10.49 16.31
N ARG A 58 7.20 -9.46 16.80
CA ARG A 58 6.03 -9.65 17.70
C ARG A 58 4.82 -10.12 16.90
N ARG A 59 4.24 -11.27 17.28
CA ARG A 59 3.04 -11.86 16.63
C ARG A 59 3.19 -12.11 15.13
N TYR A 60 4.43 -12.16 14.64
CA TYR A 60 4.71 -12.51 13.26
C TYR A 60 4.52 -14.02 13.08
N VAL A 61 3.60 -14.40 12.20
CA VAL A 61 3.42 -15.79 11.76
C VAL A 61 4.00 -15.89 10.35
N PRO A 62 5.08 -16.66 10.14
CA PRO A 62 5.64 -16.85 8.81
C PRO A 62 4.61 -17.44 7.86
N THR A 63 4.58 -16.99 6.60
CA THR A 63 3.59 -17.42 5.61
C THR A 63 3.59 -18.94 5.39
N GLN A 64 4.76 -19.58 5.47
CA GLN A 64 4.91 -21.03 5.39
C GLN A 64 4.20 -21.80 6.52
N ASN A 65 3.85 -21.12 7.62
CA ASN A 65 3.17 -21.68 8.78
C ASN A 65 1.68 -21.32 8.82
N LEU A 66 1.16 -20.60 7.82
CA LEU A 66 -0.27 -20.30 7.74
C LEU A 66 -1.04 -21.55 7.29
N PRO A 67 -2.24 -21.78 7.84
CA PRO A 67 -3.15 -22.80 7.33
C PRO A 67 -3.45 -22.58 5.84
N PRO A 68 -3.59 -23.65 5.04
CA PRO A 68 -3.94 -23.54 3.63
C PRO A 68 -5.24 -22.75 3.46
N GLY A 69 -5.25 -21.80 2.52
CA GLY A 69 -6.39 -20.93 2.23
C GLY A 69 -6.43 -19.61 3.02
N ILE A 70 -5.59 -19.43 4.03
CA ILE A 70 -5.43 -18.14 4.71
C ILE A 70 -4.40 -17.30 3.95
N LYS A 71 -4.84 -16.17 3.39
CA LYS A 71 -3.93 -15.20 2.77
C LYS A 71 -3.18 -14.44 3.89
N PRO A 72 -1.88 -14.18 3.75
CA PRO A 72 -1.20 -13.30 4.69
C PRO A 72 -1.90 -11.94 4.70
N ALA A 73 -1.95 -11.29 5.87
CA ALA A 73 -2.41 -9.92 5.94
C ALA A 73 -1.42 -9.05 5.13
N ASN A 74 -1.94 -8.36 4.10
CA ASN A 74 -1.19 -7.39 3.30
C ASN A 74 -0.99 -6.08 4.07
#